data_AF-A0AAJ2D0J8-F1
#
_entry.id   AF-A0AAJ2D0J8-F1
#
_cell.length_a   1.000
_cell.length_b   1.000
_cell.length_c   1.000
_cell.angle_alpha   90.00
_cell.angle_beta   90.00
_cell.angle_gamma   90.00
#
_symmetry.space_group_name_H-M   'P 1'
#
loop_
_entity.id
_entity.type
_entity.pdbx_description
1 polymer ?
#
loop_
_entity_poly.entity_id
_entity_poly.type
_entity_poly.pdbx_seq_one_letter_code
_entity_poly.pdbx_strand_id
1 'polypeptide(L)'
;MSATKEQLELFLFYLSETHTKSLSLHDLVTSRPRPEEARILLNINEVFTYYHSARVLYTSVPALENNKSEPFFQAFENFYFELKQHFFNEEDETNQLNERLEEMKIAFEQLTDDYNVL
;
A
#
# COMPACT_ATOMS: atom_id res chain seq x y z
N MET A 1 -7.16 -17.65 19.43
CA MET A 1 -5.82 -17.32 19.97
C MET A 1 -5.51 -15.89 19.57
N SER A 2 -4.87 -15.10 20.41
CA SER A 2 -4.50 -13.71 20.09
C SER A 2 -3.18 -13.68 19.32
N ALA A 3 -2.97 -12.71 18.43
CA ALA A 3 -1.68 -12.50 17.79
C ALA A 3 -0.64 -12.15 18.86
N THR A 4 0.60 -12.61 18.69
CA THR A 4 1.69 -12.12 19.53
C THR A 4 1.93 -10.63 19.23
N LYS A 5 2.45 -9.89 20.21
CA LYS A 5 2.79 -8.47 20.04
C LYS A 5 3.75 -8.25 18.86
N GLU A 6 4.76 -9.11 18.73
CA GLU A 6 5.73 -9.06 17.64
C GLU A 6 5.09 -9.28 16.26
N GLN A 7 4.15 -10.22 16.13
CA GLN A 7 3.41 -10.43 14.89
C GLN A 7 2.57 -9.22 14.50
N LEU A 8 1.92 -8.59 15.49
CA LEU A 8 1.12 -7.39 15.25
C LEU A 8 2.01 -6.20 14.86
N GLU A 9 3.13 -5.97 15.55
CA GLU A 9 4.09 -4.91 15.23
C GLU A 9 4.68 -5.11 13.84
N LEU A 10 5.07 -6.33 13.48
CA LEU A 10 5.59 -6.65 12.14
C LEU A 10 4.53 -6.44 11.05
N PHE A 11 3.27 -6.83 11.33
CA PHE A 11 2.16 -6.63 10.42
C PHE A 11 1.90 -5.13 10.16
N LEU A 12 1.78 -4.35 11.22
CA LEU A 12 1.59 -2.89 11.14
C LEU A 12 2.77 -2.20 10.45
N PHE A 13 3.99 -2.67 10.69
CA PHE A 13 5.18 -2.19 9.99
C PHE A 13 5.05 -2.38 8.47
N TYR A 14 4.65 -3.57 7.99
CA TYR A 14 4.50 -3.79 6.56
C TYR A 14 3.37 -2.94 5.94
N LEU A 15 2.27 -2.71 6.65
CA LEU A 15 1.20 -1.82 6.17
C LEU A 15 1.68 -0.37 6.09
N SER A 16 2.43 0.10 7.09
CA SER A 16 3.04 1.43 7.10
C SER A 16 4.04 1.62 5.96
N GLU A 17 4.92 0.64 5.72
CA GLU A 17 5.88 0.68 4.61
C GLU A 17 5.16 0.68 3.26
N THR A 18 4.10 -0.14 3.11
CA THR A 18 3.25 -0.16 1.92
C THR A 18 2.67 1.22 1.64
N HIS A 19 2.09 1.87 2.65
CA HIS A 19 1.52 3.21 2.51
C HIS A 19 2.58 4.25 2.15
N THR A 20 3.65 4.33 2.93
CA THR A 20 4.70 5.37 2.79
C THR A 20 5.41 5.28 1.44
N LYS A 21 5.72 4.06 0.99
CA LYS A 21 6.39 3.86 -0.29
C LYS A 21 5.44 4.07 -1.47
N SER A 22 4.14 3.82 -1.30
CA SER A 22 3.14 4.17 -2.33
C SER A 22 3.06 5.68 -2.55
N LEU A 23 3.12 6.49 -1.49
CA LEU A 23 3.23 7.96 -1.62
C LEU A 23 4.49 8.37 -2.41
N SER A 24 5.65 7.82 -2.04
CA SER A 24 6.92 8.12 -2.71
C SER A 24 6.91 7.68 -4.18
N LEU A 25 6.27 6.55 -4.47
CA LEU A 25 6.15 6.00 -5.82
C LEU A 25 5.19 6.81 -6.67
N HIS A 26 4.09 7.29 -6.11
CA HIS A 26 3.19 8.24 -6.77
C HIS A 26 3.96 9.49 -7.24
N ASP A 27 4.73 10.10 -6.34
CA ASP A 27 5.53 11.28 -6.68
C ASP A 27 6.55 10.96 -7.78
N LEU A 28 7.15 9.77 -7.72
CA LEU A 28 8.13 9.32 -8.71
C LEU A 28 7.50 9.18 -10.11
N VAL A 29 6.32 8.58 -10.24
CA VAL A 29 5.67 8.35 -11.55
C VAL A 29 5.07 9.60 -12.16
N THR A 30 4.60 10.53 -11.31
CA THR A 30 3.99 11.79 -11.74
C THR A 30 5.02 12.92 -11.96
N SER A 31 6.24 12.77 -11.44
CA SER A 31 7.30 13.77 -11.59
C SER A 31 7.68 14.05 -13.04
N ARG A 32 8.01 15.32 -13.32
CA ARG A 32 8.48 15.79 -14.63
C ARG A 32 9.81 16.55 -14.48
N PRO A 33 10.89 16.16 -15.20
CA PRO A 33 10.96 15.04 -16.14
C PRO A 33 10.82 13.69 -15.45
N ARG A 34 10.21 12.72 -16.14
CA ARG A 34 9.98 11.39 -15.60
C ARG A 34 11.33 10.68 -15.38
N PRO A 35 11.56 10.06 -14.21
CA PRO A 35 12.76 9.28 -13.93
C PRO A 35 12.88 8.04 -14.83
N GLU A 36 14.07 7.44 -14.84
CA GLU A 36 14.32 6.20 -15.58
C GLU A 36 13.34 5.08 -15.20
N GLU A 37 12.80 4.39 -16.20
CA GLU A 37 11.79 3.32 -16.01
C GLU A 37 12.25 2.23 -15.05
N ALA A 38 13.53 1.83 -15.11
CA ALA A 38 14.09 0.83 -14.22
C ALA A 38 13.98 1.23 -12.73
N ARG A 39 14.15 2.52 -12.43
CA ARG A 39 13.99 3.05 -11.07
C ARG A 39 12.53 2.96 -10.62
N ILE A 40 11.59 3.27 -11.51
CA ILE A 40 10.15 3.18 -11.20
C ILE A 40 9.75 1.72 -10.97
N LEU A 41 10.14 0.81 -11.86
CA LEU A 41 9.87 -0.63 -11.73
C LEU A 41 10.43 -1.22 -10.44
N LEU A 42 11.64 -0.81 -10.03
CA LEU A 42 12.23 -1.23 -8.76
C LEU A 42 11.33 -0.83 -7.57
N ASN A 43 10.83 0.40 -7.55
CA ASN A 43 9.98 0.91 -6.48
C ASN A 43 8.57 0.26 -6.51
N ILE A 44 8.02 -0.02 -7.69
CA ILE A 44 6.77 -0.80 -7.84
C ILE A 44 6.92 -2.19 -7.19
N ASN A 45 8.02 -2.89 -7.48
CA ASN A 45 8.27 -4.22 -6.92
C ASN A 45 8.52 -4.17 -5.41
N GLU A 46 9.24 -3.16 -4.94
CA GLU A 46 9.50 -2.94 -3.51
C GLU A 46 8.19 -2.77 -2.74
N VAL A 47 7.32 -1.84 -3.17
CA VAL A 47 6.00 -1.60 -2.56
C VAL A 47 5.16 -2.88 -2.54
N PHE A 48 5.10 -3.60 -3.68
CA PHE A 48 4.33 -4.84 -3.77
C PHE A 48 4.86 -5.93 -2.81
N THR A 49 6.16 -5.97 -2.58
CA THR A 49 6.78 -6.93 -1.66
C THR A 49 6.33 -6.70 -0.21
N TYR A 50 6.23 -5.44 0.23
CA TYR A 50 5.69 -5.11 1.55
C TYR A 50 4.22 -5.50 1.69
N TYR A 51 3.39 -5.13 0.70
CA TYR A 51 1.98 -5.51 0.66
C TYR A 51 1.81 -7.03 0.70
N HIS A 52 2.56 -7.77 -0.13
CA HIS A 52 2.47 -9.23 -0.18
C HIS A 52 2.86 -9.86 1.15
N SER A 53 3.93 -9.36 1.79
CA SER A 53 4.36 -9.82 3.11
C SER A 53 3.28 -9.58 4.17
N ALA A 54 2.61 -8.42 4.14
CA ALA A 54 1.46 -8.14 5.00
C ALA A 54 0.29 -9.11 4.74
N ARG A 55 -0.09 -9.34 3.48
CA ARG A 55 -1.17 -10.28 3.11
C ARG A 55 -0.87 -11.72 3.52
N VAL A 56 0.38 -12.18 3.38
CA VAL A 56 0.79 -13.51 3.85
C VAL A 56 0.65 -13.60 5.35
N LEU A 57 1.09 -12.61 6.13
CA LEU A 57 0.90 -12.60 7.58
C LEU A 57 -0.58 -12.57 7.98
N TYR A 58 -1.38 -11.72 7.33
CA TYR A 58 -2.82 -11.60 7.56
C TYR A 58 -3.55 -12.94 7.38
N THR A 59 -3.23 -13.66 6.31
CA THR A 59 -3.86 -14.96 6.00
C THR A 59 -3.28 -16.13 6.80
N SER A 60 -2.01 -16.05 7.22
CA SER A 60 -1.32 -17.14 7.94
C SER A 60 -1.51 -17.07 9.45
N VAL A 61 -1.93 -15.92 10.00
CA VAL A 61 -2.15 -15.71 11.43
C VAL A 61 -3.64 -15.42 11.66
N PRO A 62 -4.47 -16.41 12.07
CA PRO A 62 -5.92 -16.23 12.21
C PRO A 62 -6.36 -15.11 13.15
N ALA A 63 -5.48 -14.66 14.04
CA ALA A 63 -5.74 -13.55 14.94
C ALA A 63 -5.60 -12.16 14.29
N LEU A 64 -4.89 -12.08 13.16
CA LEU A 64 -4.75 -10.87 12.35
C LEU A 64 -5.82 -10.80 11.26
N GLU A 65 -6.38 -11.93 10.85
CA GLU A 65 -7.50 -12.01 9.91
C GLU A 65 -8.76 -11.36 10.51
N ASN A 66 -8.83 -10.04 10.38
CA ASN A 66 -9.90 -9.21 10.86
C ASN A 66 -10.35 -8.25 9.76
N ASN A 67 -11.65 -7.99 9.71
CA ASN A 67 -12.24 -7.11 8.70
C ASN A 67 -11.75 -5.66 8.76
N LYS A 68 -10.95 -5.28 9.78
CA LYS A 68 -10.40 -3.93 9.94
C LYS A 68 -9.31 -3.62 8.93
N SER A 69 -8.55 -4.63 8.50
CA SER A 69 -7.41 -4.44 7.59
C SER A 69 -7.80 -4.53 6.12
N GLU A 70 -8.98 -5.08 5.82
CA GLU A 70 -9.48 -5.29 4.46
C GLU A 70 -9.67 -4.00 3.65
N PRO A 71 -10.22 -2.89 4.23
CA PRO A 71 -10.33 -1.63 3.51
C PRO A 71 -8.98 -1.09 3.02
N PHE A 72 -7.93 -1.21 3.84
CA PHE A 72 -6.59 -0.77 3.44
C PHE A 72 -6.04 -1.63 2.29
N PHE A 73 -6.21 -2.95 2.36
CA PHE A 73 -5.76 -3.82 1.27
C PHE A 73 -6.49 -3.54 -0.04
N GLN A 74 -7.82 -3.35 0.00
CA GLN A 74 -8.59 -3.00 -1.19
C GLN A 74 -8.14 -1.66 -1.78
N ALA A 75 -7.91 -0.66 -0.92
CA ALA A 75 -7.44 0.65 -1.37
C ALA A 75 -6.06 0.56 -2.02
N PHE A 76 -5.14 -0.21 -1.44
CA PHE A 76 -3.83 -0.47 -2.05
C PHE A 76 -3.97 -1.20 -3.39
N GLU A 77 -4.80 -2.24 -3.49
CA GLU A 77 -4.99 -3.01 -4.73
C GLU A 77 -5.53 -2.13 -5.86
N ASN A 78 -6.46 -1.22 -5.55
CA ASN A 78 -6.97 -0.22 -6.50
C ASN A 78 -5.85 0.76 -6.93
N PHE A 79 -5.12 1.32 -5.97
CA PHE A 79 -3.98 2.21 -6.27
C PHE A 79 -2.93 1.49 -7.14
N TYR A 80 -2.56 0.27 -6.78
CA TYR A 80 -1.56 -0.51 -7.50
C TYR A 80 -2.01 -0.88 -8.91
N PHE A 81 -3.32 -1.09 -9.11
CA PHE A 81 -3.88 -1.27 -10.44
C PHE A 81 -3.73 0.01 -11.28
N GLU A 82 -4.20 1.15 -10.80
CA GLU A 82 -4.11 2.43 -11.52
C GLU A 82 -2.65 2.83 -11.79
N LEU A 83 -1.76 2.57 -10.84
CA LEU A 83 -0.34 2.82 -10.99
C LEU A 83 0.25 2.06 -12.19
N LYS A 84 -0.15 0.80 -12.39
CA LYS A 84 0.29 0.01 -13.53
C LYS A 84 -0.32 0.52 -14.84
N GLN A 85 -1.60 0.94 -14.83
CA GLN A 85 -2.22 1.55 -16.01
C GLN A 85 -1.45 2.82 -16.43
N HIS A 86 -1.22 3.73 -15.50
CA HIS A 86 -0.47 4.95 -15.74
C HIS A 86 0.98 4.68 -16.19
N PHE A 87 1.64 3.69 -15.58
CA PHE A 87 3.03 3.39 -15.90
C PHE A 87 3.22 2.71 -17.27
N PHE A 88 2.43 1.68 -17.58
CA PHE A 88 2.61 0.83 -18.77
C PHE A 88 1.78 1.25 -19.98
N ASN A 89 0.60 1.82 -19.76
CA ASN A 89 -0.32 2.17 -20.85
C ASN A 89 -0.31 3.67 -21.16
N GLU A 90 0.58 4.44 -20.50
CA GLU A 90 0.72 5.90 -20.65
C GLU A 90 -0.60 6.65 -20.52
N GLU A 91 -1.57 6.10 -19.78
CA GLU A 91 -2.84 6.77 -19.54
C GLU A 91 -2.58 8.04 -18.73
N ASP A 92 -2.98 9.19 -19.30
CA ASP A 92 -2.73 10.52 -18.72
C ASP A 92 -3.66 10.83 -17.53
N GLU A 93 -4.36 9.81 -17.01
CA GLU A 93 -5.34 9.91 -15.93
C GLU A 93 -4.70 9.98 -14.54
N THR A 94 -3.75 10.90 -14.37
CA THR A 94 -3.10 11.20 -13.09
C THR A 94 -4.11 11.51 -11.98
N ASN A 95 -5.31 12.01 -12.34
CA ASN A 95 -6.38 12.29 -11.38
C ASN A 95 -6.89 11.02 -10.67
N GLN A 96 -7.07 9.91 -11.39
CA GLN A 96 -7.52 8.66 -10.77
C GLN A 96 -6.48 8.11 -9.80
N LEU A 97 -5.20 8.19 -10.18
CA LEU A 97 -4.10 7.75 -9.32
C LEU A 97 -4.03 8.56 -8.01
N ASN A 98 -4.23 9.87 -8.08
CA ASN A 98 -4.32 10.74 -6.89
C ASN A 98 -5.50 10.36 -6.00
N GLU A 99 -6.68 10.12 -6.60
CA GLU A 99 -7.87 9.72 -5.86
C GLU A 99 -7.66 8.40 -5.12
N ARG A 100 -7.06 7.38 -5.77
CA ARG A 100 -6.74 6.10 -5.11
C ARG A 100 -5.71 6.24 -4.00
N LEU A 101 -4.76 7.15 -4.15
CA LEU A 101 -3.78 7.43 -3.11
C LEU A 101 -4.44 8.04 -1.86
N GLU A 102 -5.36 8.98 -2.04
CA GLU A 102 -6.09 9.58 -0.92
C GLU A 102 -7.03 8.56 -0.25
N GLU A 103 -7.72 7.71 -1.01
CA GLU A 103 -8.52 6.60 -0.46
C GLU A 103 -7.65 5.67 0.41
N MET A 104 -6.46 5.32 -0.05
CA MET A 104 -5.53 4.48 0.70
C MET A 104 -5.01 5.18 1.96
N LYS A 105 -4.75 6.48 1.91
CA LYS A 105 -4.38 7.28 3.09
C LYS A 105 -5.49 7.28 4.14
N ILE A 106 -6.73 7.55 3.73
CA ILE A 106 -7.90 7.51 4.64
C ILE A 106 -8.05 6.12 5.27
N ALA A 107 -7.91 5.06 4.47
CA ALA A 107 -7.97 3.69 4.97
C ALA A 107 -6.83 3.38 5.95
N PHE A 108 -5.65 3.94 5.75
CA PHE A 108 -4.51 3.78 6.66
C PHE A 108 -4.73 4.54 7.99
N GLU A 109 -5.25 5.76 7.96
CA GLU A 109 -5.59 6.52 9.17
C GLU A 109 -6.63 5.76 10.01
N GLN A 110 -7.70 5.28 9.39
CA GLN A 110 -8.72 4.45 10.04
C GLN A 110 -8.12 3.16 10.64
N LEU A 111 -7.20 2.52 9.92
CA LEU A 111 -6.49 1.33 10.39
C LEU A 111 -5.65 1.63 11.64
N THR A 112 -4.92 2.76 11.66
CA THR A 112 -4.10 3.13 12.82
C THR A 112 -4.94 3.40 14.07
N ASP A 113 -6.12 4.00 13.90
CA ASP A 113 -7.09 4.19 14.98
C ASP A 113 -7.64 2.84 15.47
N ASP A 114 -8.01 1.95 14.55
CA ASP A 114 -8.59 0.64 14.85
C ASP A 114 -7.66 -0.29 15.63
N TYR A 115 -6.35 -0.11 15.48
CA TYR A 115 -5.31 -0.83 16.21
C TYR A 115 -4.79 -0.07 17.44
N ASN A 116 -5.37 1.10 17.78
CA ASN A 116 -4.95 1.98 18.87
C ASN A 116 -3.43 2.27 18.84
N VAL A 117 -2.89 2.63 17.68
CA VAL A 117 -1.46 2.89 17.50
C VAL A 117 -1.10 4.36 17.84
N LEU A 118 -1.95 5.08 18.57
CA LEU A 118 -1.73 6.44 19.08
C LEU A 118 -1.98 6.55 20.59
#